data_AF-A0AAN6GM22-F1
#
_entry.id   AF-A0AAN6GM22-F1
#
_cell.length_a   1.000
_cell.length_b   1.000
_cell.length_c   1.000
_cell.angle_alpha   90.00
_cell.angle_beta   90.00
_cell.angle_gamma   90.00
#
_symmetry.space_group_name_H-M   'P 1'
#
loop_
_entity.id
_entity.type
_entity.pdbx_description
1 polymer ?
#
loop_
_entity_poly.entity_id
_entity_poly.type
_entity_poly.pdbx_seq_one_letter_code
_entity_poly.pdbx_strand_id
1 'polypeptide(L)'
;MEPSSDPTSTAPPAQVNIEDEDQDASKDLLPGGFHRFKPNFEAEVTTETNLRRPLTDVVLTVRVIKSFEFRSMKHLVLKSVDCTKETVGSLKERCRKEVATQPAFKPFRSFAPKLDTLKLYTRAHGAKTTNLIINLDHPEWIFDDEDKTLADLGIENETELSLFHRPDYEAFLADPQVRWDGTG
;
A
#
# COMPACT_ATOMS: atom_id res chain seq x y z
N MET A 1 20.47 -56.92 -16.53
CA MET A 1 21.03 -56.63 -17.86
C MET A 1 20.20 -55.51 -18.45
N GLU A 2 20.92 -54.54 -18.98
CA GLU A 2 20.53 -53.20 -19.42
C GLU A 2 19.41 -53.13 -20.47
N PRO A 3 18.82 -51.93 -20.64
CA PRO A 3 17.68 -51.66 -21.52
C PRO A 3 18.15 -51.48 -22.97
N SER A 4 17.30 -51.77 -23.96
CA SER A 4 17.53 -51.26 -25.33
C SER A 4 16.22 -50.93 -26.04
N SER A 5 16.04 -49.64 -26.19
CA SER A 5 15.07 -48.89 -27.00
C SER A 5 15.17 -49.21 -28.50
N ASP A 6 14.01 -49.32 -29.16
CA ASP A 6 13.92 -49.23 -30.62
C ASP A 6 14.21 -47.79 -31.10
N PRO A 7 14.93 -47.62 -32.21
CA PRO A 7 15.34 -46.32 -32.72
C PRO A 7 14.26 -45.66 -33.58
N THR A 8 13.89 -44.44 -33.20
CA THR A 8 13.20 -43.45 -34.03
C THR A 8 14.05 -43.14 -35.28
N SER A 9 13.56 -43.51 -36.47
CA SER A 9 14.15 -43.07 -37.74
C SER A 9 13.45 -41.80 -38.21
N THR A 10 14.05 -40.68 -37.85
CA THR A 10 13.73 -39.32 -38.29
C THR A 10 14.25 -39.13 -39.71
N ALA A 11 13.35 -38.88 -40.67
CA ALA A 11 13.71 -38.28 -41.94
C ALA A 11 13.97 -36.77 -41.73
N PRO A 12 14.99 -36.18 -42.41
CA PRO A 12 15.49 -34.85 -42.09
C PRO A 12 14.50 -33.74 -42.50
N PRO A 13 14.39 -32.67 -41.70
CA PRO A 13 13.68 -31.47 -42.14
C PRO A 13 14.45 -30.82 -43.30
N ALA A 14 13.70 -30.42 -44.32
CA ALA A 14 14.18 -29.54 -45.37
C ALA A 14 14.79 -28.28 -44.74
N GLN A 15 15.99 -27.93 -45.23
CA GLN A 15 16.72 -26.73 -44.85
C GLN A 15 15.85 -25.51 -45.20
N VAL A 16 15.20 -24.95 -44.18
CA VAL A 16 14.71 -23.57 -44.24
C VAL A 16 15.90 -22.73 -43.80
N ASN A 17 16.45 -21.98 -44.76
CA ASN A 17 17.47 -20.99 -44.50
C ASN A 17 17.01 -20.09 -43.35
N ILE A 18 17.69 -20.20 -42.21
CA ILE A 18 17.72 -19.15 -41.22
C ILE A 18 18.56 -18.08 -41.88
N GLU A 19 17.89 -17.12 -42.53
CA GLU A 19 18.52 -15.85 -42.83
C GLU A 19 18.82 -15.22 -41.46
N ASP A 20 20.11 -15.21 -41.12
CA ASP A 20 20.65 -14.45 -40.00
C ASP A 20 20.25 -12.99 -40.19
N GLU A 21 19.13 -12.59 -39.59
CA GLU A 21 18.87 -11.21 -39.24
C GLU A 21 19.79 -10.83 -38.07
N ASP A 22 21.10 -10.80 -38.32
CA ASP A 22 22.02 -9.91 -37.62
C ASP A 22 21.66 -8.47 -38.06
N GLN A 23 20.50 -8.00 -37.60
CA GLN A 23 20.16 -6.59 -37.62
C GLN A 23 21.00 -5.90 -36.56
N ASP A 24 22.21 -5.56 -36.97
CA ASP A 24 23.11 -4.52 -36.49
C ASP A 24 22.48 -3.60 -35.42
N ALA A 25 22.52 -4.06 -34.17
CA ALA A 25 21.93 -3.38 -33.00
C ALA A 25 22.54 -1.97 -32.78
N SER A 26 23.62 -1.63 -33.50
CA SER A 26 24.27 -0.33 -33.46
C SER A 26 23.53 0.76 -34.23
N LYS A 27 22.67 0.41 -35.21
CA LYS A 27 21.93 1.38 -36.03
C LYS A 27 20.76 2.05 -35.31
N ASP A 28 20.30 1.44 -34.23
CA ASP A 28 19.15 1.91 -33.43
C ASP A 28 19.58 2.69 -32.17
N LEU A 29 20.89 2.95 -32.03
CA LEU A 29 21.48 3.72 -30.94
C LEU A 29 21.59 5.20 -31.30
N LEU A 30 21.15 6.05 -30.37
CA LEU A 30 21.41 7.48 -30.39
C LEU A 30 22.89 7.76 -30.08
N PRO A 31 23.43 8.92 -30.49
CA PRO A 31 24.77 9.33 -30.10
C PRO A 31 24.92 9.27 -28.57
N GLY A 32 25.89 8.49 -28.10
CA GLY A 32 26.06 8.14 -26.67
C GLY A 32 25.65 6.71 -26.31
N GLY A 33 25.21 5.89 -27.26
CA GLY A 33 24.94 4.46 -27.03
C GLY A 33 23.61 4.16 -26.33
N PHE A 34 22.68 5.11 -26.32
CA PHE A 34 21.33 4.91 -25.78
C PHE A 34 20.37 4.41 -26.86
N HIS A 35 19.55 3.42 -26.56
CA HIS A 35 18.46 3.00 -27.46
C HIS A 35 17.41 4.09 -27.61
N ARG A 36 16.88 4.26 -28.83
CA ARG A 36 15.71 5.11 -29.06
C ARG A 36 14.52 4.57 -28.26
N PHE A 37 13.84 5.46 -27.52
CA PHE A 37 12.61 5.12 -26.81
C PHE A 37 11.56 4.58 -27.81
N LYS A 38 11.14 3.31 -27.62
CA LYS A 38 10.09 2.65 -28.40
C LYS A 38 8.88 2.41 -27.49
N PRO A 39 7.95 3.39 -27.38
CA PRO A 39 6.73 3.18 -26.61
C PRO A 39 5.90 2.09 -27.28
N ASN A 40 5.50 1.07 -26.52
CA ASN A 40 4.50 0.12 -26.98
C ASN A 40 3.14 0.83 -26.94
N PHE A 41 2.54 1.08 -28.10
CA PHE A 41 1.25 1.79 -28.24
C PHE A 41 0.04 0.85 -28.17
N GLU A 42 0.24 -0.45 -27.86
CA GLU A 42 -0.87 -1.31 -27.49
C GLU A 42 -1.52 -0.74 -26.22
N ALA A 43 -2.69 -0.14 -26.42
CA ALA A 43 -3.53 0.40 -25.37
C ALA A 43 -4.14 -0.77 -24.58
N GLU A 44 -3.32 -1.52 -23.85
CA GLU A 44 -3.83 -2.33 -22.77
C GLU A 44 -4.45 -1.37 -21.75
N VAL A 45 -5.75 -1.55 -21.48
CA VAL A 45 -6.45 -0.82 -20.42
C VAL A 45 -5.73 -1.16 -19.12
N THR A 46 -4.82 -0.28 -18.72
CA THR A 46 -4.05 -0.44 -17.49
C THR A 46 -5.00 -0.11 -16.35
N THR A 47 -5.71 -1.12 -15.84
CA THR A 47 -6.56 -0.96 -14.66
C THR A 47 -5.70 -0.47 -13.50
N GLU A 48 -6.11 0.66 -12.91
CA GLU A 48 -5.50 1.27 -11.72
C GLU A 48 -5.28 0.22 -10.64
N THR A 49 -4.13 0.25 -9.96
CA THR A 49 -3.74 -0.77 -8.96
C THR A 49 -4.78 -0.94 -7.87
N ASN A 50 -5.50 0.14 -7.56
CA ASN A 50 -6.58 0.17 -6.58
C ASN A 50 -7.81 -0.64 -6.98
N LEU A 51 -8.13 -0.69 -8.27
CA LEU A 51 -9.25 -1.47 -8.80
C LEU A 51 -8.89 -2.94 -9.05
N ARG A 52 -7.61 -3.32 -8.95
CA ARG A 52 -7.16 -4.70 -9.20
C ARG A 52 -7.57 -5.67 -8.09
N ARG A 53 -7.91 -5.18 -6.90
CA ARG A 53 -8.34 -5.99 -5.76
C ARG A 53 -9.82 -5.73 -5.47
N PRO A 54 -10.65 -6.78 -5.32
CA PRO A 54 -12.04 -6.59 -4.92
C PRO A 54 -12.12 -6.04 -3.49
N LEU A 55 -13.24 -5.39 -3.13
CA LEU A 55 -13.47 -4.87 -1.77
C LEU A 55 -13.40 -5.94 -0.67
N THR A 56 -13.51 -7.21 -1.04
CA THR A 56 -13.38 -8.35 -0.13
C THR A 56 -11.93 -8.76 0.17
N ASP A 57 -10.93 -8.24 -0.58
CA ASP A 57 -9.50 -8.55 -0.40
C ASP A 57 -8.62 -7.29 -0.57
N VAL A 58 -8.81 -6.34 0.34
CA VAL A 58 -8.13 -5.04 0.33
C VAL A 58 -6.86 -5.07 1.20
N VAL A 59 -5.83 -4.33 0.78
CA VAL A 59 -4.67 -4.01 1.60
C VAL A 59 -4.81 -2.58 2.13
N LEU A 60 -4.82 -2.42 3.45
CA LEU A 60 -4.90 -1.13 4.13
C LEU A 60 -3.58 -0.80 4.83
N THR A 61 -3.24 0.49 4.85
CA THR A 61 -2.15 0.99 5.69
C THR A 61 -2.75 1.85 6.80
N VAL A 62 -2.58 1.41 8.05
CA VAL A 62 -3.02 2.15 9.24
C VAL A 62 -1.81 2.82 9.88
N ARG A 63 -1.78 4.15 9.84
CA ARG A 63 -0.78 5.02 10.47
C ARG A 63 -1.12 5.14 11.95
N VAL A 64 -0.47 4.33 12.79
CA VAL A 64 -0.65 4.35 14.24
C VAL A 64 0.14 5.51 14.82
N ILE A 65 -0.56 6.53 15.32
CA ILE A 65 0.04 7.75 15.86
C ILE A 65 0.06 7.64 17.38
N LYS A 66 1.27 7.76 17.96
CA LYS A 66 1.48 7.78 19.41
C LYS A 66 1.57 9.21 19.95
N SER A 67 2.10 10.15 19.14
CA SER A 67 2.21 11.55 19.54
C SER A 67 2.19 12.46 18.32
N PHE A 68 1.33 13.47 18.37
CA PHE A 68 1.27 14.54 17.38
C PHE A 68 2.45 15.50 17.53
N GLU A 69 2.74 15.94 18.77
CA GLU A 69 3.82 16.89 19.07
C GLU A 69 5.19 16.39 18.61
N PHE A 70 5.52 15.12 18.88
CA PHE A 70 6.80 14.50 18.49
C PHE A 70 6.74 13.82 17.12
N ARG A 71 5.61 13.90 16.41
CA ARG A 71 5.34 13.19 15.15
C ARG A 71 5.68 11.70 15.19
N SER A 72 5.44 11.06 16.33
CA SER A 72 5.76 9.64 16.53
C SER A 72 4.63 8.78 15.96
N MET A 73 4.90 8.09 14.86
CA MET A 73 3.96 7.17 14.23
C MET A 73 4.63 5.91 13.68
N LYS A 74 3.83 4.85 13.47
CA LYS A 74 4.26 3.62 12.81
C LYS A 74 3.16 3.06 11.91
N HIS A 75 3.52 2.58 10.72
CA HIS A 75 2.56 1.98 9.79
C HIS A 75 2.29 0.52 10.18
N LEU A 76 1.01 0.18 10.28
CA LEU A 76 0.48 -1.17 10.40
C LEU A 76 -0.19 -1.52 9.07
N VAL A 77 0.39 -2.48 8.33
CA VAL A 77 -0.19 -2.95 7.07
C VAL A 77 -1.10 -4.13 7.34
N LEU A 78 -2.38 -3.97 7.02
CA LEU A 78 -3.39 -5.03 7.12
C LEU A 78 -3.67 -5.59 5.73
N LYS A 79 -3.45 -6.89 5.57
CA LYS A 79 -3.71 -7.60 4.32
C LYS A 79 -5.04 -8.36 4.42
N SER A 80 -5.67 -8.56 3.26
CA SER A 80 -6.89 -9.34 3.12
C SER A 80 -8.00 -8.88 4.06
N VAL A 81 -8.30 -7.59 3.99
CA VAL A 81 -9.43 -6.97 4.69
C VAL A 81 -10.66 -7.08 3.80
N ASP A 82 -11.76 -7.60 4.36
CA ASP A 82 -13.07 -7.61 3.71
C ASP A 82 -13.83 -6.36 4.11
N CYS A 83 -13.73 -5.30 3.30
CA CYS A 83 -14.34 -4.00 3.57
C CYS A 83 -15.88 -4.06 3.61
N THR A 84 -16.50 -5.11 3.06
CA THR A 84 -17.96 -5.28 3.04
C THR A 84 -18.53 -5.78 4.37
N LYS A 85 -17.68 -6.30 5.25
CA LYS A 85 -18.08 -6.89 6.54
C LYS A 85 -17.35 -6.29 7.73
N GLU A 86 -16.09 -5.92 7.56
CA GLU A 86 -15.29 -5.29 8.60
C GLU A 86 -15.91 -3.92 8.93
N THR A 87 -16.16 -3.67 10.21
CA THR A 87 -16.68 -2.38 10.69
C THR A 87 -15.55 -1.51 11.21
N VAL A 88 -15.84 -0.23 11.44
CA VAL A 88 -14.89 0.68 12.08
C VAL A 88 -14.50 0.17 13.47
N GLY A 89 -15.47 -0.30 14.26
CA GLY A 89 -15.23 -0.87 15.60
C GLY A 89 -14.31 -2.10 15.57
N SER A 90 -14.59 -3.07 14.68
CA SER A 90 -13.79 -4.29 14.57
C SER A 90 -12.37 -3.99 14.07
N LEU A 91 -12.23 -3.07 13.11
CA LEU A 91 -10.93 -2.64 12.61
C LEU A 91 -10.08 -2.01 13.73
N LYS A 92 -10.67 -1.14 14.56
CA LYS A 92 -9.98 -0.54 15.71
C LYS A 92 -9.48 -1.60 16.68
N GLU A 93 -10.33 -2.57 17.03
CA GLU A 93 -9.94 -3.65 17.93
C GLU A 93 -8.80 -4.50 17.35
N ARG A 94 -8.91 -4.88 16.07
CA ARG A 94 -7.87 -5.60 15.34
C ARG A 94 -6.55 -4.82 15.37
N CYS A 95 -6.56 -3.53 15.06
CA CYS A 95 -5.36 -2.69 15.13
C CYS A 95 -4.76 -2.64 16.54
N ARG A 96 -5.58 -2.44 17.59
CA ARG A 96 -5.10 -2.43 18.98
C ARG A 96 -4.42 -3.75 19.34
N LYS A 97 -5.01 -4.87 18.96
CA LYS A 97 -4.45 -6.21 19.16
C LYS A 97 -3.11 -6.37 18.46
N GLU A 98 -3.02 -6.00 17.18
CA GLU A 98 -1.77 -6.09 16.40
C GLU A 98 -0.66 -5.19 16.99
N VAL A 99 -0.99 -3.97 17.41
CA VAL A 99 -0.02 -3.06 18.06
C VAL A 99 0.47 -3.63 19.39
N ALA A 100 -0.41 -4.29 20.15
CA ALA A 100 -0.04 -4.92 21.42
C ALA A 100 0.86 -6.16 21.24
N THR A 101 0.65 -6.95 20.18
CA THR A 101 1.33 -8.24 20.00
C THR A 101 2.60 -8.14 19.16
N GLN A 102 2.60 -7.37 18.06
CA GLN A 102 3.70 -7.37 17.10
C GLN A 102 5.00 -6.84 17.73
N PRO A 103 6.15 -7.52 17.53
CA PRO A 103 7.45 -7.06 18.05
C PRO A 103 7.83 -5.66 17.54
N ALA A 104 7.48 -5.35 16.30
CA ALA A 104 7.79 -4.07 15.66
C ALA A 104 7.12 -2.87 16.36
N PHE A 105 6.04 -3.11 17.12
CA PHE A 105 5.27 -2.12 17.85
C PHE A 105 5.64 -2.04 19.34
N LYS A 106 6.74 -2.67 19.79
CA LYS A 106 7.19 -2.60 21.20
C LYS A 106 7.16 -1.18 21.81
N PRO A 107 7.58 -0.09 21.13
CA PRO A 107 7.50 1.28 21.67
C PRO A 107 6.08 1.86 21.79
N PHE A 108 5.08 1.23 21.15
CA PHE A 108 3.69 1.67 21.04
C PHE A 108 2.74 0.84 21.93
N ARG A 109 3.17 -0.33 22.43
CA ARG A 109 2.32 -1.28 23.17
C ARG A 109 1.59 -0.66 24.37
N SER A 110 2.28 0.14 25.18
CA SER A 110 1.67 0.81 26.34
C SER A 110 0.62 1.85 25.95
N PHE A 111 0.68 2.34 24.71
CA PHE A 111 -0.26 3.31 24.16
C PHE A 111 -1.44 2.64 23.43
N ALA A 112 -1.34 1.35 23.08
CA ALA A 112 -2.37 0.63 22.34
C ALA A 112 -3.80 0.75 22.92
N PRO A 113 -4.02 0.71 24.26
CA PRO A 113 -5.36 0.87 24.82
C PRO A 113 -5.99 2.26 24.59
N LYS A 114 -5.18 3.28 24.30
CA LYS A 114 -5.63 4.66 24.05
C LYS A 114 -6.00 4.91 22.57
N LEU A 115 -5.78 3.95 21.69
CA LEU A 115 -6.06 4.10 20.27
C LEU A 115 -7.57 3.88 20.01
N ASP A 116 -8.31 4.97 19.94
CA ASP A 116 -9.79 4.99 19.93
C ASP A 116 -10.41 5.58 18.66
N THR A 117 -9.63 6.34 17.87
CA THR A 117 -10.16 7.14 16.77
C THR A 117 -9.49 6.80 15.45
N LEU A 118 -10.31 6.52 14.44
CA LEU A 118 -9.90 6.35 13.05
C LEU A 118 -10.25 7.59 12.23
N LYS A 119 -9.33 8.00 11.37
CA LYS A 119 -9.52 9.09 10.42
C LYS A 119 -8.96 8.70 9.05
N LEU A 120 -9.65 9.08 7.97
CA LEU A 120 -9.09 8.96 6.62
C LEU A 120 -7.86 9.89 6.51
N TYR A 121 -6.73 9.34 6.03
CA TYR A 121 -5.54 10.14 5.76
C TYR A 121 -5.43 10.48 4.28
N THR A 122 -5.44 9.46 3.43
CA THR A 122 -5.56 9.61 1.97
C THR A 122 -6.25 8.39 1.38
N ARG A 123 -6.97 8.60 0.27
CA ARG A 123 -7.39 7.52 -0.63
C ARG A 123 -6.30 7.26 -1.67
N ALA A 124 -6.45 6.16 -2.37
CA ALA A 124 -5.80 5.91 -3.65
C ALA A 124 -5.82 7.17 -4.53
N HIS A 125 -4.65 7.62 -4.99
CA HIS A 125 -4.50 8.80 -5.85
C HIS A 125 -5.01 10.14 -5.25
N GLY A 126 -5.26 10.20 -3.94
CA GLY A 126 -5.71 11.40 -3.24
C GLY A 126 -4.62 12.47 -3.11
N ALA A 127 -5.06 13.73 -2.93
CA ALA A 127 -4.15 14.83 -2.64
C ALA A 127 -3.45 14.60 -1.29
N LYS A 128 -2.13 14.73 -1.27
CA LYS A 128 -1.33 14.60 -0.06
C LYS A 128 -1.55 15.80 0.86
N THR A 129 -1.79 15.56 2.14
CA THR A 129 -1.81 16.61 3.17
C THR A 129 -0.42 17.22 3.36
N THR A 130 -0.38 18.50 3.71
CA THR A 130 0.86 19.22 4.05
C THR A 130 1.41 18.82 5.41
N ASN A 131 0.56 18.37 6.33
CA ASN A 131 0.97 17.93 7.66
C ASN A 131 1.35 16.44 7.64
N LEU A 132 2.61 16.16 7.98
CA LEU A 132 3.22 14.83 7.95
C LEU A 132 2.65 13.86 8.99
N ILE A 133 2.06 14.33 10.10
CA ILE A 133 1.57 13.42 11.13
C ILE A 133 0.10 13.06 10.92
N ILE A 134 -0.76 14.02 10.59
CA ILE A 134 -2.19 13.78 10.35
C ILE A 134 -2.76 14.82 9.39
N ASN A 135 -3.83 14.47 8.67
CA ASN A 135 -4.60 15.45 7.90
C ASN A 135 -5.38 16.37 8.86
N LEU A 136 -5.17 17.69 8.78
CA LEU A 136 -5.88 18.69 9.58
C LEU A 136 -7.01 19.39 8.82
N ASP A 137 -6.98 19.33 7.49
CA ASP A 137 -7.86 20.11 6.61
C ASP A 137 -9.29 19.56 6.56
N HIS A 138 -9.46 18.26 6.89
CA HIS A 138 -10.73 17.55 6.82
C HIS A 138 -11.12 16.95 8.18
N PRO A 139 -11.71 17.71 9.12
CA PRO A 139 -12.19 17.17 10.39
C PRO A 139 -13.32 16.14 10.21
N GLU A 140 -14.11 16.25 9.15
CA GLU A 140 -15.23 15.36 8.80
C GLU A 140 -14.81 13.95 8.38
N TRP A 141 -13.50 13.73 8.19
CA TRP A 141 -12.94 12.42 7.83
C TRP A 141 -12.72 11.49 9.03
N ILE A 142 -13.16 11.91 10.23
CA ILE A 142 -13.17 11.03 11.40
C ILE A 142 -14.37 10.08 11.31
N PHE A 143 -14.11 8.80 11.57
CA PHE A 143 -15.14 7.77 11.57
C PHE A 143 -15.69 7.56 12.98
N ASP A 144 -16.71 8.34 13.35
CA ASP A 144 -17.35 8.28 14.67
C ASP A 144 -18.34 7.10 14.81
N ASP A 145 -18.90 6.61 13.70
CA ASP A 145 -19.86 5.50 13.69
C ASP A 145 -19.12 4.15 13.64
N GLU A 146 -19.13 3.41 14.75
CA GLU A 146 -18.42 2.14 14.89
C GLU A 146 -19.05 0.98 14.11
N ASP A 147 -20.34 1.09 13.77
CA ASP A 147 -21.12 0.01 13.15
C ASP A 147 -21.06 0.06 11.62
N LYS A 148 -20.65 1.19 11.04
CA LYS A 148 -20.45 1.32 9.59
C LYS A 148 -19.37 0.38 9.09
N THR A 149 -19.65 -0.23 7.94
CA THR A 149 -18.65 -1.01 7.23
C THR A 149 -17.62 -0.10 6.57
N LEU A 150 -16.42 -0.62 6.33
CA LEU A 150 -15.39 0.14 5.62
C LEU A 150 -15.84 0.51 4.19
N ALA A 151 -16.60 -0.37 3.53
CA ALA A 151 -17.16 -0.11 2.21
C ALA A 151 -18.15 1.07 2.20
N ASP A 152 -19.00 1.20 3.23
CA ASP A 152 -19.96 2.33 3.34
C ASP A 152 -19.25 3.68 3.49
N LEU A 153 -18.02 3.67 4.02
CA LEU A 153 -17.17 4.85 4.17
C LEU A 153 -16.34 5.16 2.90
N GLY A 154 -16.50 4.34 1.85
CA GLY A 154 -15.73 4.44 0.61
C GLY A 154 -14.25 4.11 0.80
N ILE A 155 -13.92 3.22 1.74
CA ILE A 155 -12.57 2.68 1.89
C ILE A 155 -12.37 1.60 0.84
N GLU A 156 -11.28 1.73 0.10
CA GLU A 156 -10.90 0.83 -0.98
C GLU A 156 -9.44 0.39 -0.85
N ASN A 157 -8.93 -0.37 -1.83
CA ASN A 157 -7.54 -0.80 -1.84
C ASN A 157 -6.56 0.37 -1.70
N GLU A 158 -5.42 0.12 -1.03
CA GLU A 158 -4.33 1.07 -0.76
C GLU A 158 -4.75 2.34 0.01
N THR A 159 -5.95 2.36 0.62
CA THR A 159 -6.36 3.45 1.49
C THR A 159 -5.46 3.55 2.71
N GLU A 160 -5.07 4.78 3.06
CA GLU A 160 -4.33 5.09 4.27
C GLU A 160 -5.26 5.69 5.34
N LEU A 161 -5.23 5.10 6.53
CA LEU A 161 -5.99 5.54 7.69
C LEU A 161 -5.06 5.99 8.80
N SER A 162 -5.47 6.92 9.64
CA SER A 162 -4.78 7.30 10.87
C SER A 162 -5.53 6.75 12.08
N LEU A 163 -4.82 6.09 12.99
CA LEU A 163 -5.34 5.58 14.26
C LEU A 163 -4.64 6.30 15.42
N PHE A 164 -5.40 6.96 16.29
CA PHE A 164 -4.87 7.82 17.35
C PHE A 164 -5.82 7.92 18.55
N HIS A 165 -5.40 8.67 19.58
CA HIS A 165 -6.19 9.00 20.77
C HIS A 165 -6.90 10.35 20.57
N ARG A 166 -8.25 10.37 20.64
CA ARG A 166 -9.05 11.59 20.35
C ARG A 166 -8.64 12.81 21.18
N PRO A 167 -8.48 12.72 22.51
CA PRO A 167 -8.08 13.89 23.30
C PRO A 167 -6.72 14.48 22.91
N ASP A 168 -5.75 13.65 22.51
CA ASP A 168 -4.42 14.14 22.11
C ASP A 168 -4.50 14.89 20.78
N TYR A 169 -5.40 14.46 19.88
CA TYR A 169 -5.66 15.16 18.63
C TYR A 169 -6.32 16.51 18.86
N GLU A 170 -7.33 16.59 19.74
CA GLU A 170 -8.01 17.83 20.07
C GLU A 170 -7.09 18.83 20.79
N ALA A 171 -6.24 18.35 21.69
CA ALA A 171 -5.21 19.18 22.32
C ALA A 171 -4.22 19.73 21.28
N PHE A 172 -3.80 18.91 20.32
CA PHE A 172 -2.91 19.34 19.24
C PHE A 172 -3.58 20.33 18.27
N LEU A 173 -4.89 20.24 18.04
CA LEU A 173 -5.63 21.24 17.26
C LEU A 173 -5.65 22.61 17.94
N ALA A 174 -5.76 22.63 19.27
CA ALA A 174 -5.79 23.86 20.06
C ALA A 174 -4.42 24.56 20.11
N ASP A 175 -3.33 23.79 20.15
CA ASP A 175 -1.95 24.31 20.12
C ASP A 175 -1.05 23.39 19.26
N PRO A 176 -1.00 23.61 17.93
CA PRO A 176 -0.27 22.76 17.00
C PRO A 176 1.24 23.02 17.05
N GLN A 177 1.85 22.73 18.19
CA GLN A 177 3.29 22.79 18.37
C GLN A 177 3.94 21.46 18.09
N VAL A 178 5.02 21.51 17.31
CA VAL A 178 5.84 20.34 17.05
C VAL A 178 7.14 20.50 17.80
N ARG A 179 7.48 19.46 18.57
CA ARG A 179 8.73 19.35 19.32
C ARG A 179 9.65 18.36 18.63
N TRP A 180 10.94 18.69 18.62
CA TRP A 180 11.99 17.76 18.18
C TRP A 180 12.39 16.90 19.37
N ASP A 181 12.68 15.62 19.14
CA ASP A 181 13.35 14.79 20.14
C ASP A 181 14.79 15.26 20.26
N GLY A 182 15.05 16.12 21.26
CA GLY A 182 16.39 16.61 21.58
C GLY A 182 17.28 15.52 22.18
N THR A 183 17.65 14.53 21.39
CA THR A 183 18.73 13.58 21.69
C THR A 183 19.45 13.26 20.38
N GLY A 184 20.54 13.99 20.16
CA GLY A 184 21.64 13.52 19.31
C GLY A 184 22.45 12.44 20.01
#